data_AF-A0A2V6HY33-F1
#
_entry.id   AF-A0A2V6HY33-F1
#
_cell.length_a   1.000
_cell.length_b   1.000
_cell.length_c   1.000
_cell.angle_alpha   90.00
_cell.angle_beta   90.00
_cell.angle_gamma   90.00
#
_symmetry.space_group_name_H-M   'P 1'
#
loop_
_entity.id
_entity.type
_entity.pdbx_description
1 polymer ?
#
loop_
_entity_poly.entity_id
_entity_poly.type
_entity_poly.pdbx_seq_one_letter_code
_entity_poly.pdbx_strand_id
1 'polypeptide(L)'
;MSVFLALQTLVAVSAGIAIVLLVSPTAESLIPNLSTYFGVRDPLNVSLALNGILTWWRNQALPLDTSAEIGRFVLFLVVVPLVLILPATTLMGLSFPYLQKAVQHDVHTIGRRVGALQVANILGCMAGASLTGLTLLNQFGTALASIFAALWLRNIFKTRVGSVALALALITIACVALPSAPTLWSRLHGAAPSRVVFAEDGSGVSLMRDDGTESNPYITVFVNGLGY
;
A
#
# COMPACT_ATOMS: atom_id res chain seq x y z
N MET A 1 -17.49 6.66 19.66
CA MET A 1 -17.86 5.85 18.47
C MET A 1 -17.57 6.59 17.16
N SER A 2 -18.13 7.78 16.91
CA SER A 2 -17.98 8.50 15.63
C SER A 2 -16.55 8.89 15.26
N VAL A 3 -15.73 9.30 16.24
CA VAL A 3 -14.31 9.65 16.02
C VAL A 3 -13.47 8.43 15.61
N PHE A 4 -13.73 7.28 16.23
CA PHE A 4 -13.03 6.04 15.87
C PHE A 4 -13.35 5.61 14.44
N LEU A 5 -14.62 5.67 14.04
CA LEU A 5 -15.02 5.41 12.66
C LEU A 5 -14.38 6.41 11.71
N ALA A 6 -14.36 7.70 12.07
CA ALA A 6 -13.71 8.75 11.26
C ALA A 6 -12.20 8.49 11.06
N LEU A 7 -11.49 8.02 12.10
CA LEU A 7 -10.07 7.67 12.01
C LEU A 7 -9.83 6.46 11.12
N GLN A 8 -10.60 5.38 11.30
CA GLN A 8 -10.54 4.23 10.40
C GLN A 8 -10.83 4.65 8.96
N THR A 9 -11.67 5.68 8.78
CA THR A 9 -11.95 6.26 7.48
C THR A 9 -10.81 7.00 6.83
N LEU A 10 -10.12 7.80 7.62
CA LEU A 10 -8.95 8.51 7.15
C LEU A 10 -7.79 7.55 6.83
N VAL A 11 -7.68 6.42 7.54
CA VAL A 11 -6.68 5.38 7.27
C VAL A 11 -6.92 4.74 5.89
N ALA A 12 -8.13 4.29 5.59
CA ALA A 12 -8.40 3.64 4.30
C ALA A 12 -8.26 4.61 3.12
N VAL A 13 -8.72 5.85 3.27
CA VAL A 13 -8.60 6.88 2.24
C VAL A 13 -7.14 7.26 2.00
N SER A 14 -6.36 7.45 3.06
CA SER A 14 -4.93 7.78 2.92
C SER A 14 -4.14 6.64 2.26
N ALA A 15 -4.42 5.39 2.61
CA ALA A 15 -3.83 4.22 1.94
C ALA A 15 -4.20 4.15 0.46
N GLY A 16 -5.48 4.38 0.11
CA GLY A 16 -5.93 4.42 -1.28
C GLY A 16 -5.23 5.52 -2.10
N ILE A 17 -5.15 6.73 -1.55
CA ILE A 17 -4.43 7.85 -2.17
C ILE A 17 -2.95 7.51 -2.35
N ALA A 18 -2.32 6.89 -1.35
CA ALA A 18 -0.91 6.50 -1.44
C ALA A 18 -0.66 5.51 -2.59
N ILE A 19 -1.52 4.50 -2.78
CA ILE A 19 -1.41 3.54 -3.89
C ILE A 19 -1.60 4.25 -5.25
N VAL A 20 -2.62 5.09 -5.37
CA VAL A 20 -2.89 5.84 -6.60
C VAL A 20 -1.72 6.74 -6.95
N LEU A 21 -1.19 7.48 -5.97
CA LEU A 21 -0.01 8.32 -6.16
C LEU A 21 1.19 7.48 -6.57
N LEU A 22 1.50 6.39 -5.87
CA LEU A 22 2.67 5.55 -6.14
C LEU A 22 2.73 5.04 -7.59
N VAL A 23 1.57 4.70 -8.15
CA VAL A 23 1.45 4.12 -9.51
C VAL A 23 1.23 5.18 -10.58
N SER A 24 0.93 6.42 -10.18
CA SER A 24 0.64 7.52 -11.09
C SER A 24 1.89 7.99 -11.86
N PRO A 25 1.72 8.49 -13.10
CA PRO A 25 2.81 9.14 -13.83
C PRO A 25 3.39 10.34 -13.08
N THR A 26 2.57 11.01 -12.25
CA THR A 26 3.00 12.11 -11.39
C THR A 26 4.04 11.70 -10.37
N ALA A 27 3.98 10.47 -9.82
CA ALA A 27 5.03 10.02 -8.90
C ALA A 27 6.38 9.82 -9.61
N GLU A 28 6.39 9.33 -10.85
CA GLU A 28 7.61 9.23 -11.65
C GLU A 28 8.22 10.61 -11.97
N SER A 29 7.38 11.65 -12.09
CA SER A 29 7.85 13.02 -12.27
C SER A 29 8.47 13.64 -11.01
N LEU A 30 8.00 13.23 -9.83
CA LEU A 30 8.53 13.69 -8.53
C LEU A 30 9.75 12.88 -8.11
N ILE A 31 9.76 11.58 -8.41
CA ILE A 31 10.78 10.62 -8.03
C ILE A 31 11.20 9.88 -9.31
N PRO A 32 12.26 10.36 -9.99
CA PRO A 32 12.75 9.73 -11.20
C PRO A 32 13.19 8.28 -10.92
N ASN A 33 12.90 7.37 -11.84
CA ASN A 33 13.23 5.94 -11.75
C ASN A 33 12.50 5.20 -10.61
N LEU A 34 11.34 5.69 -10.18
CA LEU A 34 10.53 5.03 -9.15
C LEU A 34 10.04 3.66 -9.63
N SER A 35 9.54 3.57 -10.86
CA SER A 35 9.12 2.29 -11.45
C SER A 35 10.31 1.33 -11.64
N THR A 36 11.46 1.84 -12.09
CA THR A 36 12.70 1.06 -12.21
C THR A 36 13.19 0.54 -10.85
N TYR A 37 13.04 1.34 -9.79
CA TYR A 37 13.39 0.92 -8.42
C TYR A 37 12.63 -0.33 -7.99
N PHE A 38 11.33 -0.41 -8.29
CA PHE A 38 10.53 -1.59 -7.96
C PHE A 38 10.76 -2.78 -8.93
N GLY A 39 11.16 -2.50 -10.16
CA GLY A 39 11.38 -3.52 -11.19
C GLY A 39 12.72 -4.26 -11.11
N VAL A 40 13.64 -3.87 -10.23
CA VAL A 40 14.98 -4.47 -10.10
C VAL A 40 15.11 -5.12 -8.73
N ARG A 41 15.75 -6.30 -8.67
CA ARG A 41 15.92 -7.08 -7.43
C ARG A 41 16.78 -6.34 -6.39
N ASP A 42 17.88 -5.75 -6.83
CA ASP A 42 18.85 -5.04 -5.99
C ASP A 42 19.05 -3.61 -6.52
N PRO A 43 18.05 -2.72 -6.39
CA PRO A 43 18.08 -1.39 -7.00
C PRO A 43 19.01 -0.41 -6.27
N LEU A 44 19.43 -0.75 -5.05
CA LEU A 44 20.25 0.06 -4.16
C LEU A 44 21.44 -0.74 -3.64
N ASN A 45 22.62 -0.12 -3.66
CA ASN A 45 23.79 -0.70 -3.03
C ASN A 45 23.84 -0.29 -1.55
N VAL A 46 23.13 -1.05 -0.70
CA VAL A 46 23.01 -0.77 0.75
C VAL A 46 24.39 -0.73 1.41
N SER A 47 25.30 -1.62 1.03
CA SER A 47 26.65 -1.65 1.58
C SER A 47 27.43 -0.37 1.27
N LEU A 48 27.34 0.11 0.02
CA LEU A 48 27.99 1.35 -0.41
C LEU A 48 27.37 2.58 0.27
N ALA A 49 26.05 2.62 0.41
CA ALA A 49 25.36 3.70 1.12
C ALA A 49 25.73 3.74 2.62
N LEU A 50 25.73 2.59 3.31
CA LEU A 50 26.10 2.51 4.73
C LEU A 50 27.56 2.88 4.97
N ASN A 51 28.48 2.36 4.15
CA ASN A 51 29.89 2.74 4.22
C ASN A 51 30.08 4.23 3.94
N GLY A 52 29.34 4.77 2.98
CA GLY A 52 29.27 6.20 2.71
C GLY A 52 28.86 7.01 3.94
N ILE A 53 27.75 6.66 4.60
CA ILE A 53 27.29 7.31 5.83
C ILE A 53 28.35 7.26 6.93
N LEU A 54 29.02 6.11 7.10
CA LEU A 54 30.10 5.97 8.08
C LEU A 54 31.34 6.81 7.74
N THR A 55 31.72 6.90 6.47
CA THR A 55 32.84 7.76 6.03
C THR A 55 32.52 9.25 6.22
N TRP A 56 31.28 9.65 5.95
CA TRP A 56 30.77 10.98 6.23
C TRP A 56 30.78 11.30 7.72
N TRP A 57 30.29 10.37 8.56
CA TRP A 57 30.33 10.48 10.01
C TRP A 57 31.76 10.63 10.56
N ARG A 58 32.73 9.99 9.90
CA ARG A 58 34.17 10.11 10.21
C ARG A 58 34.82 11.37 9.63
N ASN A 59 34.05 12.31 9.09
CA ASN A 59 34.53 13.56 8.48
C ASN A 59 35.52 13.33 7.32
N GLN A 60 35.35 12.24 6.57
CA GLN A 60 36.15 11.95 5.39
C GLN A 60 35.44 12.41 4.12
N ALA A 61 36.23 12.75 3.10
CA ALA A 61 35.69 13.15 1.80
C ALA A 61 34.95 11.98 1.14
N LEU A 62 33.71 12.25 0.72
CA LEU A 62 32.86 11.29 0.02
C LEU A 62 33.14 11.34 -1.49
N PRO A 63 33.39 10.18 -2.12
CA PRO A 63 33.29 10.04 -3.57
C PRO A 63 31.91 10.44 -4.11
N LEU A 64 31.83 10.99 -5.33
CA LEU A 64 30.59 11.51 -5.92
C LEU A 64 29.54 10.42 -6.21
N ASP A 65 29.99 9.23 -6.57
CA ASP A 65 29.18 8.03 -6.74
C ASP A 65 28.56 7.57 -5.41
N THR A 66 29.32 7.68 -4.31
CA THR A 66 28.86 7.33 -2.97
C THR A 66 27.80 8.29 -2.45
N SER A 67 27.96 9.59 -2.66
CA SER A 67 26.96 10.58 -2.22
C SER A 67 25.62 10.44 -2.96
N ALA A 68 25.66 10.13 -4.26
CA ALA A 68 24.46 9.85 -5.04
C ALA A 68 23.70 8.61 -4.52
N GLU A 69 24.40 7.52 -4.21
CA GLU A 69 23.81 6.31 -3.66
C GLU A 69 23.24 6.50 -2.24
N ILE A 70 23.90 7.29 -1.38
CA ILE A 70 23.33 7.70 -0.08
C ILE A 70 22.00 8.45 -0.29
N GLY A 71 21.96 9.37 -1.25
CA GLY A 71 20.75 10.12 -1.58
C GLY A 71 19.59 9.21 -2.01
N ARG A 72 19.86 8.27 -2.93
CA ARG A 72 18.88 7.26 -3.35
C ARG A 72 18.43 6.37 -2.19
N PHE A 73 19.37 5.91 -1.37
CA PHE A 73 19.08 5.10 -0.18
C PHE A 73 18.14 5.82 0.79
N VAL A 74 18.44 7.07 1.14
CA VAL A 74 17.59 7.87 2.04
C VAL A 74 16.21 8.14 1.42
N LEU A 75 16.17 8.49 0.14
CA LEU A 75 14.91 8.77 -0.55
C LEU A 75 13.97 7.55 -0.53
N PHE A 76 14.45 6.38 -0.97
CA PHE A 76 13.60 5.21 -1.16
C PHE A 76 13.35 4.41 0.13
N LEU A 77 14.31 4.33 1.07
CA LEU A 77 14.09 3.60 2.34
C LEU A 77 13.49 4.47 3.44
N VAL A 78 13.70 5.78 3.41
CA VAL A 78 13.26 6.67 4.50
C VAL A 78 12.14 7.58 4.03
N VAL A 79 12.40 8.46 3.05
CA VAL A 79 11.48 9.54 2.70
C VAL A 79 10.18 9.00 2.10
N VAL A 80 10.25 8.09 1.12
CA VAL A 80 9.06 7.54 0.46
C VAL A 80 8.15 6.79 1.45
N PRO A 81 8.64 5.82 2.25
CA PRO A 81 7.82 5.16 3.27
C PRO A 81 7.29 6.14 4.32
N LEU A 82 8.09 7.11 4.74
CA LEU A 82 7.67 8.11 5.73
C LEU A 82 6.49 8.94 5.22
N VAL A 83 6.52 9.38 3.96
CA VAL A 83 5.43 10.20 3.40
C VAL A 83 4.18 9.36 3.14
N LEU A 84 4.34 8.14 2.61
CA LEU A 84 3.20 7.32 2.18
C LEU A 84 2.55 6.54 3.34
N ILE A 85 3.34 6.05 4.29
CA ILE A 85 2.90 5.08 5.31
C ILE A 85 2.70 5.74 6.68
N LEU A 86 3.51 6.75 7.04
CA LEU A 86 3.42 7.39 8.36
C LEU A 86 2.04 7.99 8.67
N PRO A 87 1.35 8.69 7.73
CA PRO A 87 0.04 9.26 8.04
C PRO A 87 -0.99 8.17 8.40
N ALA A 88 -1.06 7.10 7.62
CA ALA A 88 -1.99 6.00 7.87
C ALA A 88 -1.67 5.27 9.18
N THR A 89 -0.39 4.99 9.44
CA THR A 89 0.05 4.27 10.64
C THR A 89 -0.10 5.08 11.93
N THR A 90 0.16 6.39 11.89
CA THR A 90 -0.08 7.28 13.04
C THR A 90 -1.57 7.39 13.36
N LEU A 91 -2.42 7.56 12.35
CA LEU A 91 -3.89 7.57 12.53
C LEU A 91 -4.40 6.24 13.09
N MET A 92 -3.88 5.12 12.60
CA MET A 92 -4.18 3.79 13.12
C MET A 92 -3.76 3.65 14.58
N GLY A 93 -2.56 4.10 14.95
CA GLY A 93 -2.06 4.08 16.33
C GLY A 93 -2.88 4.96 17.28
N LEU A 94 -3.30 6.16 16.83
CA LEU A 94 -4.13 7.08 17.62
C LEU A 94 -5.55 6.56 17.83
N SER A 95 -6.05 5.70 16.95
CA SER A 95 -7.42 5.15 17.04
C SER A 95 -7.66 4.39 18.34
N PHE A 96 -6.63 3.74 18.90
CA PHE A 96 -6.74 2.93 20.11
C PHE A 96 -6.96 3.76 21.39
N PRO A 97 -6.19 4.82 21.69
CA PRO A 97 -6.49 5.76 22.77
C PRO A 97 -7.90 6.36 22.71
N TYR A 98 -8.37 6.76 21.51
CA TYR A 98 -9.71 7.32 21.34
C TYR A 98 -10.81 6.29 21.58
N LEU A 99 -10.58 5.04 21.20
CA LEU A 99 -11.49 3.93 21.47
C LEU A 99 -11.58 3.64 22.97
N GLN A 100 -10.46 3.65 23.69
CA GLN A 100 -10.43 3.50 25.15
C GLN A 100 -11.22 4.63 25.84
N LYS A 101 -10.99 5.89 25.45
CA LYS A 101 -11.69 7.06 26.01
C LYS A 101 -13.20 7.01 25.77
N ALA A 102 -13.65 6.37 24.68
CA ALA A 102 -15.07 6.22 24.36
C ALA A 102 -15.78 5.07 25.11
N VAL A 103 -15.03 4.11 25.66
CA VAL A 103 -15.57 2.92 26.36
C VAL A 103 -15.49 3.06 27.89
N GLN A 104 -14.70 4.01 28.38
CA GLN A 104 -14.49 4.28 29.80
C GLN A 104 -15.67 5.04 30.43
N HIS A 105 -16.56 4.28 31.08
CA HIS A 105 -17.46 4.81 32.12
C HIS A 105 -17.20 4.15 33.49
N ASP A 106 -16.40 3.06 33.56
CA ASP A 106 -16.27 2.28 34.79
C ASP A 106 -14.93 1.52 34.88
N VAL A 107 -14.07 1.92 35.82
CA VAL A 107 -12.66 1.50 35.92
C VAL A 107 -12.52 -0.01 36.17
N HIS A 108 -13.50 -0.61 36.86
CA HIS A 108 -13.51 -2.02 37.21
C HIS A 108 -13.76 -2.96 36.01
N THR A 109 -14.32 -2.47 34.90
CA THR A 109 -14.67 -3.31 33.73
C THR A 109 -13.86 -3.03 32.48
N ILE A 110 -12.90 -2.09 32.54
CA ILE A 110 -12.09 -1.64 31.40
C ILE A 110 -11.36 -2.81 30.74
N GLY A 111 -10.62 -3.62 31.50
CA GLY A 111 -9.81 -4.72 30.94
C GLY A 111 -10.65 -5.74 30.15
N ARG A 112 -11.82 -6.12 30.69
CA ARG A 112 -12.73 -7.09 30.03
C ARG A 112 -13.34 -6.51 28.75
N ARG A 113 -13.75 -5.23 28.77
CA ARG A 113 -14.33 -4.57 27.58
C ARG A 113 -13.30 -4.36 26.49
N VAL A 114 -12.10 -3.90 26.83
CA VAL A 114 -10.99 -3.71 25.87
C VAL A 114 -10.55 -5.05 25.29
N GLY A 115 -10.40 -6.08 26.13
CA GLY A 115 -10.05 -7.44 25.68
C GLY A 115 -11.10 -8.04 24.74
N ALA A 116 -12.39 -7.96 25.09
CA ALA A 116 -13.47 -8.43 24.23
C ALA A 116 -13.52 -7.70 22.88
N LEU A 117 -13.25 -6.38 22.88
CA LEU A 117 -13.21 -5.57 21.67
C LEU A 117 -12.01 -5.93 20.78
N GLN A 118 -10.84 -6.18 21.38
CA GLN A 118 -9.64 -6.62 20.66
C GLN A 118 -9.85 -8.01 20.03
N VAL A 119 -10.44 -8.94 20.77
CA VAL A 119 -10.80 -10.27 20.26
C VAL A 119 -11.80 -10.16 19.10
N ALA A 120 -12.83 -9.33 19.25
CA ALA A 120 -13.79 -9.09 18.16
C ALA A 120 -13.12 -8.48 16.91
N ASN A 121 -12.16 -7.56 17.09
CA ASN A 121 -11.39 -6.99 15.98
C ASN A 121 -10.52 -8.06 15.30
N ILE A 122 -9.80 -8.89 16.05
CA ILE A 122 -8.97 -9.97 15.49
C ILE A 122 -9.85 -10.97 14.74
N LEU A 123 -10.95 -11.42 15.33
CA LEU A 123 -11.87 -12.35 14.68
C LEU A 123 -12.51 -11.74 13.42
N GLY A 124 -12.90 -10.47 13.48
CA GLY A 124 -13.43 -9.74 12.33
C GLY A 124 -12.40 -9.57 11.21
N CYS A 125 -11.16 -9.19 11.54
CA CYS A 125 -10.05 -9.10 10.59
C CYS A 125 -9.71 -10.46 9.98
N MET A 126 -9.68 -11.52 10.79
CA MET A 126 -9.39 -12.87 10.32
C MET A 126 -10.49 -13.39 9.40
N ALA A 127 -11.76 -13.23 9.77
CA ALA A 127 -12.90 -13.59 8.93
C ALA A 127 -12.92 -12.77 7.65
N GLY A 128 -12.67 -11.45 7.74
CA GLY A 128 -12.57 -10.55 6.60
C GLY A 128 -11.44 -10.93 5.65
N ALA A 129 -10.22 -11.12 6.16
CA ALA A 129 -9.08 -11.52 5.35
C ALA A 129 -9.28 -12.90 4.70
N SER A 130 -9.87 -13.87 5.42
CA SER A 130 -10.17 -15.19 4.86
C SER A 130 -11.21 -15.11 3.76
N LEU A 131 -12.29 -14.35 3.96
CA LEU A 131 -13.34 -14.14 2.96
C LEU A 131 -12.76 -13.42 1.73
N THR A 132 -12.02 -12.32 1.94
CA THR A 132 -11.38 -11.55 0.89
C THR A 132 -10.40 -12.40 0.09
N GLY A 133 -9.45 -13.07 0.74
CA GLY A 133 -8.37 -13.80 0.09
C GLY A 133 -8.82 -15.09 -0.61
N LEU A 134 -9.70 -15.88 0.02
CA LEU A 134 -10.06 -17.20 -0.50
C LEU A 134 -11.20 -17.15 -1.53
N THR A 135 -12.17 -16.27 -1.36
CA THR A 135 -13.39 -16.27 -2.18
C THR A 135 -13.46 -15.10 -3.13
N LEU A 136 -13.23 -13.90 -2.61
CA LEU A 136 -13.39 -12.66 -3.35
C LEU A 136 -12.21 -12.49 -4.33
N LEU A 137 -10.95 -12.69 -3.89
CA LEU A 137 -9.74 -12.50 -4.72
C LEU A 137 -9.74 -13.42 -5.94
N ASN A 138 -10.15 -14.67 -5.75
CA ASN A 138 -10.26 -15.63 -6.83
C ASN A 138 -11.35 -15.27 -7.87
N GLN A 139 -12.42 -14.58 -7.48
CA GLN A 139 -13.52 -14.24 -8.38
C GLN A 139 -13.41 -12.84 -9.02
N PHE A 140 -12.81 -11.88 -8.32
CA PHE A 140 -12.83 -10.46 -8.71
C PHE A 140 -11.43 -9.81 -8.76
N GLY A 141 -10.37 -10.52 -8.34
CA GLY A 141 -8.99 -10.01 -8.33
C GLY A 141 -8.85 -8.67 -7.62
N THR A 142 -8.01 -7.79 -8.16
CA THR A 142 -7.75 -6.46 -7.60
C THR A 142 -8.98 -5.52 -7.60
N ALA A 143 -10.06 -5.86 -8.32
CA ALA A 143 -11.32 -5.10 -8.35
C ALA A 143 -12.14 -5.22 -7.03
N LEU A 144 -11.66 -5.98 -6.05
CA LEU A 144 -12.27 -6.12 -4.73
C LEU A 144 -12.06 -4.95 -3.80
N ALA A 145 -10.93 -4.24 -3.98
CA ALA A 145 -10.66 -3.03 -3.22
C ALA A 145 -11.84 -2.05 -3.37
N SER A 146 -12.40 -1.97 -4.57
CA SER A 146 -13.60 -1.19 -4.90
C SER A 146 -14.87 -1.69 -4.21
N ILE A 147 -15.06 -3.00 -4.04
CA ILE A 147 -16.23 -3.57 -3.35
C ILE A 147 -16.15 -3.34 -1.83
N PHE A 148 -14.98 -3.51 -1.23
CA PHE A 148 -14.79 -3.20 0.20
C PHE A 148 -14.89 -1.70 0.49
N ALA A 149 -14.34 -0.85 -0.39
CA ALA A 149 -14.56 0.59 -0.33
C ALA A 149 -16.06 0.95 -0.40
N ALA A 150 -16.84 0.22 -1.21
CA ALA A 150 -18.27 0.40 -1.34
C ALA A 150 -19.08 0.00 -0.10
N LEU A 151 -18.82 -1.18 0.44
CA LEU A 151 -19.47 -1.65 1.67
C LEU A 151 -19.15 -0.72 2.85
N TRP A 152 -17.96 -0.16 2.85
CA TRP A 152 -17.50 0.74 3.88
C TRP A 152 -18.10 2.15 3.79
N LEU A 153 -18.16 2.73 2.58
CA LEU A 153 -18.85 4.01 2.34
C LEU A 153 -20.33 3.93 2.73
N ARG A 154 -20.99 2.81 2.38
CA ARG A 154 -22.38 2.54 2.80
C ARG A 154 -22.56 2.58 4.33
N ASN A 155 -21.57 2.14 5.10
CA ASN A 155 -21.69 2.04 6.56
C ASN A 155 -21.49 3.40 7.27
N ILE A 156 -20.74 4.32 6.67
CA ILE A 156 -20.59 5.72 7.13
C ILE A 156 -21.89 6.49 6.90
N PHE A 157 -22.52 6.25 5.75
CA PHE A 157 -23.71 6.93 5.30
C PHE A 157 -24.96 6.17 5.76
N LYS A 158 -25.30 6.28 7.07
CA LYS A 158 -26.56 5.74 7.61
C LYS A 158 -27.76 6.21 6.77
N THR A 159 -28.42 5.26 6.10
CA THR A 159 -29.77 5.26 5.51
C THR A 159 -30.51 6.60 5.45
N ARG A 160 -30.04 7.51 4.60
CA ARG A 160 -30.86 8.55 3.93
C ARG A 160 -30.61 8.44 2.43
N VAL A 161 -31.65 8.58 1.61
CA VAL A 161 -31.57 8.36 0.14
C VAL A 161 -30.46 9.20 -0.52
N GLY A 162 -30.27 10.45 -0.08
CA GLY A 162 -29.17 11.30 -0.54
C GLY A 162 -27.77 10.82 -0.12
N SER A 163 -27.66 10.11 1.00
CA SER A 163 -26.42 9.51 1.48
C SER A 163 -26.06 8.24 0.70
N VAL A 164 -27.04 7.55 0.09
CA VAL A 164 -26.80 6.42 -0.82
C VAL A 164 -26.27 6.90 -2.17
N ALA A 165 -26.86 7.95 -2.75
CA ALA A 165 -26.37 8.53 -4.01
C ALA A 165 -24.93 9.07 -3.85
N LEU A 166 -24.64 9.73 -2.72
CA LEU A 166 -23.29 10.20 -2.40
C LEU A 166 -22.31 9.04 -2.19
N ALA A 167 -22.71 7.97 -1.50
CA ALA A 167 -21.89 6.77 -1.35
C ALA A 167 -21.59 6.13 -2.72
N LEU A 168 -22.60 5.98 -3.58
CA LEU A 168 -22.41 5.46 -4.94
C LEU A 168 -21.49 6.36 -5.79
N ALA A 169 -21.63 7.69 -5.68
CA ALA A 169 -20.74 8.63 -6.36
C ALA A 169 -19.28 8.47 -5.89
N LEU A 170 -19.06 8.38 -4.57
CA LEU A 170 -17.73 8.17 -4.00
C LEU A 170 -17.15 6.79 -4.37
N ILE A 171 -17.99 5.76 -4.47
CA ILE A 171 -17.60 4.44 -4.97
C ILE A 171 -17.16 4.53 -6.42
N THR A 172 -17.96 5.16 -7.29
CA THR A 172 -17.59 5.33 -8.70
C THR A 172 -16.30 6.13 -8.84
N ILE A 173 -16.11 7.17 -8.03
CA ILE A 173 -14.85 7.94 -8.00
C ILE A 173 -13.70 7.04 -7.55
N ALA A 174 -13.86 6.23 -6.50
CA ALA A 174 -12.83 5.31 -6.04
C ALA A 174 -12.49 4.22 -7.07
N CYS A 175 -13.50 3.64 -7.73
CA CYS A 175 -13.31 2.65 -8.79
C CYS A 175 -12.57 3.23 -10.00
N VAL A 176 -12.82 4.49 -10.35
CA VAL A 176 -12.14 5.18 -11.46
C VAL A 176 -10.74 5.64 -11.05
N ALA A 177 -10.55 6.05 -9.80
CA ALA A 177 -9.27 6.54 -9.29
C ALA A 177 -8.27 5.41 -9.03
N LEU A 178 -8.74 4.22 -8.60
CA LEU A 178 -7.87 3.08 -8.36
C LEU A 178 -7.27 2.57 -9.69
N PRO A 179 -5.94 2.35 -9.76
CA PRO A 179 -5.32 1.85 -10.97
C PRO A 179 -5.85 0.44 -11.27
N SER A 180 -6.06 0.15 -12.55
CA SER A 180 -6.41 -1.20 -12.99
C SER A 180 -5.31 -2.20 -12.61
N ALA A 181 -5.66 -3.47 -12.40
CA ALA A 181 -4.69 -4.52 -12.07
C ALA A 181 -3.48 -4.56 -13.03
N PRO A 182 -3.67 -4.49 -14.37
CA PRO A 182 -2.55 -4.41 -15.31
C PRO A 182 -1.66 -3.18 -15.09
N THR A 183 -2.24 -2.01 -14.81
CA THR A 183 -1.49 -0.77 -14.55
C THR A 183 -0.71 -0.86 -13.24
N LEU A 184 -1.34 -1.38 -12.18
CA LEU A 184 -0.71 -1.57 -10.88
C LEU A 184 0.48 -2.52 -10.98
N TRP A 185 0.26 -3.72 -11.51
CA TRP A 185 1.28 -4.76 -11.54
C TRP A 185 2.42 -4.42 -12.51
N SER A 186 2.14 -3.83 -13.68
CA SER A 186 3.20 -3.40 -14.61
C SER A 186 4.10 -2.31 -14.02
N ARG A 187 3.51 -1.31 -13.35
CA ARG A 187 4.27 -0.22 -12.71
C ARG A 187 5.11 -0.70 -11.54
N LEU A 188 4.56 -1.58 -10.69
CA LEU A 188 5.30 -2.20 -9.60
C LEU A 188 6.44 -3.10 -10.09
N HIS A 189 6.41 -3.55 -11.34
CA HIS A 189 7.49 -4.34 -11.93
C HIS A 189 8.32 -3.53 -12.94
N GLY A 190 8.25 -2.20 -12.91
CA GLY A 190 9.09 -1.33 -13.74
C GLY A 190 8.88 -1.45 -15.24
N ALA A 191 7.69 -1.86 -15.69
CA ALA A 191 7.42 -2.18 -17.09
C ALA A 191 6.18 -1.48 -17.64
N ALA A 192 6.12 -1.38 -18.96
CA ALA A 192 4.90 -0.97 -19.66
C ALA A 192 3.87 -2.11 -19.64
N PRO A 193 2.55 -1.82 -19.58
CA PRO A 193 1.51 -2.84 -19.60
C PRO A 193 1.58 -3.81 -20.80
N SER A 194 2.18 -3.38 -21.93
CA SER A 194 2.34 -4.20 -23.13
C SER A 194 3.46 -5.24 -23.05
N ARG A 195 4.39 -5.11 -22.08
CA ARG A 195 5.54 -6.01 -21.91
C ARG A 195 5.35 -6.99 -20.76
N VAL A 196 4.14 -7.07 -20.22
CA VAL A 196 3.87 -7.81 -18.98
C VAL A 196 2.65 -8.70 -19.17
N VAL A 197 2.81 -9.97 -18.82
CA VAL A 197 1.71 -10.91 -18.64
C VAL A 197 1.69 -11.28 -17.16
N PHE A 198 0.54 -11.15 -16.51
CA PHE A 198 0.41 -11.48 -15.09
C PHE A 198 -0.79 -12.38 -14.85
N ALA A 199 -0.68 -13.19 -13.81
CA ALA A 199 -1.75 -13.98 -13.22
C ALA A 199 -1.75 -13.73 -11.71
N GLU A 200 -2.93 -13.46 -11.16
CA GLU A 200 -3.15 -13.23 -9.73
C GLU A 200 -4.20 -14.23 -9.25
N ASP A 201 -3.94 -14.88 -8.11
CA ASP A 201 -4.89 -15.75 -7.42
C ASP A 201 -4.76 -15.62 -5.89
N GLY A 202 -5.54 -16.41 -5.14
CA GLY A 202 -5.54 -16.37 -3.68
C GLY A 202 -4.21 -16.81 -3.01
N SER A 203 -3.26 -17.35 -3.77
CA SER A 203 -1.94 -17.76 -3.30
C SER A 203 -0.85 -16.71 -3.59
N GLY A 204 -1.05 -15.85 -4.60
CA GLY A 204 -0.08 -14.83 -4.94
C GLY A 204 -0.22 -14.26 -6.35
N VAL A 205 0.87 -13.66 -6.81
CA VAL A 205 0.99 -13.06 -8.15
C VAL A 205 2.19 -13.64 -8.87
N SER A 206 1.95 -14.14 -10.08
CA SER A 206 2.98 -14.53 -11.03
C SER A 206 2.99 -13.56 -12.19
N LEU A 207 4.15 -13.03 -12.54
CA LEU A 207 4.29 -12.02 -13.58
C LEU A 207 5.49 -12.34 -14.48
N MET A 208 5.27 -12.32 -15.78
CA MET A 208 6.30 -12.47 -16.80
C MET A 208 6.52 -11.12 -17.44
N ARG A 209 7.77 -10.65 -17.43
CA ARG A 209 8.18 -9.39 -18.05
C ARG A 209 9.11 -9.67 -19.22
N ASP A 210 8.79 -9.11 -20.38
CA ASP A 210 9.67 -9.14 -21.54
C ASP A 210 10.75 -8.05 -21.41
N ASP A 211 11.95 -8.48 -21.02
CA ASP A 211 13.14 -7.64 -20.88
C ASP A 211 14.09 -7.78 -22.07
N GLY A 212 13.75 -8.65 -23.02
CA GLY A 212 14.54 -8.94 -24.20
C GLY A 212 14.70 -7.75 -25.13
N THR A 213 15.81 -7.76 -25.86
CA THR A 213 15.96 -6.92 -27.07
C THR A 213 15.75 -7.78 -28.31
N GLU A 214 15.47 -7.18 -29.47
CA GLU A 214 15.29 -7.93 -30.73
C GLU A 214 16.46 -8.88 -31.03
N SER A 215 17.68 -8.54 -30.58
CA SER A 215 18.89 -9.35 -30.73
C SER A 215 19.07 -10.44 -29.66
N ASN A 216 18.44 -10.31 -28.49
CA ASN A 216 18.59 -11.27 -27.39
C ASN A 216 17.29 -11.29 -26.56
N PRO A 217 16.29 -12.08 -26.97
CA PRO A 217 15.02 -12.17 -26.26
C PRO A 217 15.19 -12.96 -24.96
N TYR A 218 14.83 -12.36 -23.83
CA TYR A 218 14.72 -13.06 -22.55
C TYR A 218 13.53 -12.53 -21.76
N ILE A 219 12.93 -13.41 -20.96
CA ILE A 219 11.77 -13.11 -20.14
C ILE A 219 12.19 -13.30 -18.68
N THR A 220 11.95 -12.28 -17.86
CA THR A 220 12.15 -12.37 -16.41
C THR A 220 10.85 -12.82 -15.77
N VAL A 221 10.91 -13.85 -14.91
CA VAL A 221 9.73 -14.38 -14.24
C VAL A 221 9.73 -13.93 -12.78
N PHE A 222 8.67 -13.25 -12.38
CA PHE A 222 8.43 -12.78 -11.03
C PHE A 222 7.41 -13.68 -10.35
N VAL A 223 7.74 -14.18 -9.17
CA VAL A 223 6.81 -14.90 -8.29
C VAL A 223 6.74 -14.14 -6.98
N ASN A 224 5.56 -13.61 -6.65
CA ASN A 224 5.33 -12.76 -5.47
C ASN A 224 6.32 -11.58 -5.35
N GLY A 225 6.66 -10.98 -6.50
CA GLY A 225 7.59 -9.85 -6.59
C GLY A 225 9.08 -10.23 -6.59
N LEU A 226 9.43 -11.51 -6.44
CA LEU A 226 10.81 -11.98 -6.58
C LEU A 226 11.07 -12.41 -8.03
N GLY A 227 11.94 -11.68 -8.72
CA GLY A 227 12.39 -12.01 -10.08
C GLY A 227 13.43 -13.13 -10.11
N TYR A 228 13.28 -14.06 -11.05
CA TYR A 228 14.15 -15.20 -11.34
C TYR A 228 14.56 -15.21 -12.81
#